data_AF-A0ABD5XKZ3-F1
#
_entry.id   AF-A0ABD5XKZ3-F1
#
_cell.length_a   1.000
_cell.length_b   1.000
_cell.length_c   1.000
_cell.angle_alpha   90.00
_cell.angle_beta   90.00
_cell.angle_gamma   90.00
#
_symmetry.space_group_name_H-M   'P 1'
#
loop_
_entity.id
_entity.type
_entity.pdbx_description
1 polymer ?
#
loop_
_entity_poly.entity_id
_entity_poly.type
_entity_poly.pdbx_seq_one_letter_code
_entity_poly.pdbx_strand_id
1 'polypeptide(L)'
;MSDDLADELEAEIGDLRDLLADRSVRSDIEVVDPDYFPPCIARLLERARAGEELDPHGRFSLLAFLAGLNLEADEAVALSGLDPARGRPLRLPPRRVRRAVPAAVVPDARRVRPV
;
A
#
# COMPACT_ATOMS: atom_id res chain seq x y z
N MET A 1 1.48 22.87 -19.88
CA MET A 1 2.63 21.93 -19.87
C MET A 1 2.41 20.71 -18.97
N SER A 2 1.25 20.55 -18.32
CA SER A 2 0.91 19.34 -17.54
C SER A 2 0.05 18.36 -18.34
N ASP A 3 -0.88 18.85 -19.17
CA ASP A 3 -1.76 18.00 -19.99
C ASP A 3 -0.99 17.20 -21.03
N ASP A 4 -0.04 17.82 -21.73
CA ASP A 4 0.73 17.17 -22.80
C ASP A 4 1.47 15.91 -22.32
N LEU A 5 2.00 15.96 -21.09
CA LEU A 5 2.63 14.81 -20.44
C LEU A 5 1.60 13.76 -20.00
N ALA A 6 0.43 14.19 -19.54
CA ALA A 6 -0.65 13.28 -19.16
C ALA A 6 -1.17 12.52 -20.38
N ASP A 7 -1.36 13.20 -21.50
CA ASP A 7 -1.83 12.62 -22.77
C ASP A 7 -0.83 11.59 -23.32
N GLU A 8 0.47 11.88 -23.26
CA GLU A 8 1.52 10.96 -23.70
C GLU A 8 1.61 9.69 -22.83
N LEU A 9 1.28 9.80 -21.54
CA LEU A 9 1.33 8.70 -20.58
C LEU A 9 0.04 7.88 -20.50
N GLU A 10 -1.09 8.36 -21.05
CA GLU A 10 -2.40 7.72 -20.84
C GLU A 10 -2.43 6.29 -21.38
N ALA A 11 -1.78 6.00 -22.50
CA ALA A 11 -1.69 4.65 -23.07
C ALA A 11 -0.96 3.67 -22.13
N GLU A 12 0.22 4.06 -21.64
CA GLU A 12 1.02 3.24 -20.72
C GLU A 12 0.34 3.06 -19.35
N ILE A 13 -0.37 4.09 -18.88
CA ILE A 13 -1.19 4.01 -17.68
C ILE A 13 -2.37 3.06 -17.90
N GLY A 14 -3.00 3.08 -19.07
CA GLY A 14 -4.07 2.16 -19.48
C GLY A 14 -3.60 0.70 -19.43
N ASP A 15 -2.49 0.39 -20.09
CA ASP A 15 -1.89 -0.96 -20.08
C ASP A 15 -1.56 -1.44 -18.67
N LEU A 16 -1.02 -0.55 -17.83
CA LEU A 16 -0.74 -0.86 -16.43
C LEU A 16 -2.03 -1.11 -15.63
N ARG A 17 -3.07 -0.31 -15.84
CA ARG A 17 -4.38 -0.49 -15.19
C ARG A 17 -5.01 -1.82 -15.60
N ASP A 18 -4.95 -2.19 -16.87
CA ASP A 18 -5.49 -3.46 -17.37
C ASP A 18 -4.74 -4.67 -16.80
N LEU A 19 -3.41 -4.62 -16.79
CA LEU A 19 -2.57 -5.67 -16.21
C LEU A 19 -2.80 -5.80 -14.69
N LEU A 20 -2.96 -4.68 -14.00
CA LEU A 20 -3.30 -4.69 -12.58
C LEU A 20 -4.72 -5.18 -12.34
N ALA A 21 -5.70 -4.80 -13.16
CA ALA A 21 -7.09 -5.24 -13.03
C ALA A 21 -7.22 -6.76 -13.14
N ASP A 22 -6.47 -7.39 -14.05
CA ASP A 22 -6.43 -8.85 -14.19
C ASP A 22 -5.89 -9.55 -12.93
N ARG A 23 -5.02 -8.88 -12.17
CA ARG A 23 -4.40 -9.41 -10.93
C ARG A 23 -5.01 -8.86 -9.64
N SER A 24 -5.80 -7.80 -9.71
CA SER A 24 -6.35 -7.06 -8.57
C SER A 24 -7.81 -7.40 -8.31
N VAL A 25 -8.15 -8.69 -8.30
CA VAL A 25 -9.23 -9.14 -7.43
C VAL A 25 -8.73 -9.01 -5.98
N ARG A 26 -8.49 -7.78 -5.53
CA ARG A 26 -8.61 -7.46 -4.13
C ARG A 26 -10.10 -7.50 -3.93
N SER A 27 -10.61 -8.56 -3.32
CA SER A 27 -11.98 -8.57 -2.83
C SER A 27 -12.20 -7.23 -2.14
N ASP A 28 -13.23 -6.47 -2.52
CA ASP A 28 -13.67 -5.35 -1.73
C ASP A 28 -14.17 -5.96 -0.41
N ILE A 29 -13.29 -6.01 0.59
CA ILE A 29 -13.61 -6.52 1.92
C ILE A 29 -14.42 -5.41 2.59
N GLU A 30 -15.71 -5.35 2.24
CA GLU A 30 -16.63 -4.36 2.79
C GLU A 30 -16.90 -4.63 4.28
N VAL A 31 -16.73 -5.87 4.73
CA VAL A 31 -16.94 -6.30 6.12
C VAL A 31 -15.81 -7.20 6.55
N VAL A 32 -15.13 -6.83 7.65
CA VAL A 32 -14.12 -7.65 8.29
C VAL A 32 -14.76 -8.47 9.41
N ASP A 33 -14.88 -9.77 9.18
CA ASP A 33 -15.36 -10.74 10.16
C ASP A 33 -14.19 -11.56 10.74
N PRO A 34 -13.91 -11.43 12.06
CA PRO A 34 -12.84 -12.16 12.74
C PRO A 34 -12.93 -13.69 12.63
N ASP A 35 -14.10 -14.26 12.36
CA ASP A 35 -14.28 -15.72 12.24
C ASP A 35 -13.56 -16.30 11.01
N TYR A 36 -13.21 -15.46 10.03
CA TYR A 36 -12.40 -15.85 8.86
C TYR A 36 -10.90 -15.60 9.04
N PHE A 37 -10.46 -15.14 10.21
CA PHE A 37 -9.06 -14.84 10.43
C PHE A 37 -8.22 -16.13 10.46
N PRO A 38 -7.00 -16.10 9.88
CA PRO A 38 -6.04 -17.18 10.11
C PRO A 38 -5.82 -17.39 11.62
N PRO A 39 -5.63 -18.64 12.08
CA PRO A 39 -5.61 -18.96 13.51
C PRO A 39 -4.53 -18.21 14.30
N CYS A 40 -3.40 -17.88 13.67
CA CYS A 40 -2.35 -17.07 14.29
C CYS A 40 -2.78 -15.63 14.56
N ILE A 41 -3.52 -15.02 13.63
CA ILE A 41 -4.04 -13.65 13.77
C ILE A 41 -5.18 -13.63 14.77
N ALA A 42 -6.10 -14.60 14.71
CA ALA A 42 -7.20 -14.73 15.67
C ALA A 42 -6.68 -14.78 17.11
N ARG A 43 -5.63 -15.57 17.36
CA ARG A 43 -5.00 -15.65 18.69
C ARG A 43 -4.33 -14.35 19.14
N LEU A 44 -3.72 -13.59 18.23
CA LEU A 44 -3.17 -12.28 18.55
C LEU A 44 -4.28 -11.28 18.89
N LEU A 45 -5.40 -11.33 18.17
CA LEU A 45 -6.58 -10.50 18.39
C LEU A 45 -7.22 -10.79 19.75
N GLU A 46 -7.39 -12.06 20.10
CA GLU A 46 -7.89 -12.49 21.41
C GLU A 46 -7.05 -11.94 22.56
N ARG A 47 -5.73 -12.10 22.48
CA ARG A 47 -4.78 -11.61 23.50
C ARG A 47 -4.84 -10.08 23.63
N ALA A 48 -4.88 -9.37 22.50
CA ALA A 48 -5.02 -7.91 22.49
C ALA A 48 -6.32 -7.47 23.18
N ARG A 49 -7.45 -8.11 22.86
CA ARG A 49 -8.76 -7.83 23.47
C ARG A 49 -8.83 -8.17 24.96
N ALA A 50 -8.07 -9.17 25.39
CA ALA A 50 -7.90 -9.51 26.80
C ALA A 50 -7.03 -8.49 27.57
N GLY A 51 -6.47 -7.48 26.89
CA GLY A 51 -5.59 -6.48 27.48
C GLY A 51 -4.17 -6.99 27.75
N GLU A 52 -3.80 -8.14 27.18
CA GLU A 52 -2.43 -8.63 27.27
C GLU A 52 -1.49 -7.72 26.46
N GLU A 53 -0.29 -7.52 26.99
CA GLU A 53 0.75 -6.83 26.25
C GLU A 53 1.34 -7.75 25.17
N LEU A 54 1.07 -7.40 23.90
CA LEU A 54 1.70 -8.06 22.76
C LEU A 54 3.14 -7.61 22.62
N ASP A 55 4.03 -8.55 22.28
CA ASP A 55 5.40 -8.21 21.90
C ASP A 55 5.43 -7.37 20.60
N PRO A 56 6.53 -6.68 20.29
CA PRO A 56 6.60 -5.81 19.11
C PRO A 56 6.29 -6.50 17.78
N HIS A 57 6.68 -7.76 17.60
CA HIS A 57 6.40 -8.52 16.37
C HIS A 57 4.95 -8.95 16.31
N GLY A 58 4.37 -9.39 17.43
CA GLY A 58 2.95 -9.73 17.54
C GLY A 58 2.07 -8.52 17.25
N ARG A 59 2.36 -7.38 17.87
CA ARG A 59 1.64 -6.12 17.64
C ARG A 59 1.75 -5.65 16.19
N PHE A 60 2.95 -5.68 15.61
CA PHE A 60 3.15 -5.32 14.21
C PHE A 60 2.38 -6.24 13.27
N SER A 61 2.45 -7.55 13.49
CA SER A 61 1.81 -8.55 12.62
C SER A 61 0.29 -8.38 12.61
N LEU A 62 -0.33 -8.15 13.77
CA LEU A 62 -1.76 -7.88 13.87
C LEU A 62 -2.13 -6.59 13.11
N LEU A 63 -1.46 -5.48 13.38
CA LEU A 63 -1.77 -4.19 12.74
C LEU A 63 -1.51 -4.20 11.22
N ALA A 64 -0.44 -4.83 10.77
CA ALA A 64 -0.12 -4.95 9.35
C ALA A 64 -1.15 -5.81 8.60
N PHE A 65 -1.63 -6.89 9.23
CA PHE A 65 -2.70 -7.71 8.67
C PHE A 65 -4.00 -6.91 8.54
N LEU A 66 -4.43 -6.21 9.59
CA LEU A 66 -5.63 -5.38 9.57
C LEU A 66 -5.53 -4.26 8.52
N ALA A 67 -4.38 -3.60 8.40
CA ALA A 67 -4.14 -2.61 7.34
C ALA A 67 -4.20 -3.24 5.93
N GLY A 68 -3.76 -4.50 5.79
CA GLY A 68 -3.87 -5.25 4.54
C GLY A 68 -5.31 -5.58 4.13
N LEU A 69 -6.23 -5.65 5.10
CA LEU A 69 -7.68 -5.74 4.86
C LEU A 69 -8.33 -4.39 4.55
N ASN A 70 -7.52 -3.33 4.42
CA ASN A 70 -7.98 -1.98 4.12
C ASN A 70 -8.87 -1.37 5.22
N LEU A 71 -8.72 -1.83 6.47
CA LEU A 71 -9.29 -1.17 7.65
C LEU A 71 -8.58 0.16 7.91
N GLU A 72 -9.37 1.17 8.22
CA GLU A 72 -8.82 2.44 8.70
C GLU A 72 -8.22 2.29 10.11
N ALA A 73 -7.33 3.22 10.47
CA ALA A 73 -6.61 3.14 11.74
C ALA A 73 -7.54 3.06 12.97
N ASP A 74 -8.62 3.85 12.96
CA ASP A 74 -9.59 3.88 14.05
C ASP A 74 -10.40 2.57 14.13
N GLU A 75 -10.73 1.96 12.99
CA GLU A 75 -11.44 0.67 12.93
C GLU A 75 -10.54 -0.47 13.41
N ALA A 76 -9.26 -0.46 13.01
CA ALA A 76 -8.28 -1.42 13.49
C ALA A 76 -8.07 -1.32 15.02
N VAL A 77 -8.04 -0.11 15.56
CA VAL A 77 -7.99 0.13 17.02
C VAL A 77 -9.26 -0.36 17.70
N ALA A 78 -10.44 -0.05 17.15
CA ALA A 78 -11.72 -0.49 17.69
C ALA A 78 -11.85 -2.03 17.70
N LEU A 79 -11.40 -2.69 16.63
CA LEU A 79 -11.46 -4.13 16.51
C LEU A 79 -10.49 -4.85 17.45
N SER A 80 -9.28 -4.30 17.61
CA SER A 80 -8.19 -4.94 18.38
C SER A 80 -8.13 -4.55 19.85
N GLY A 81 -8.70 -3.41 20.24
CA GLY A 81 -8.56 -2.83 21.58
C GLY A 81 -7.16 -2.28 21.87
N LEU A 82 -6.28 -2.23 20.87
CA LEU A 82 -4.92 -1.72 21.04
C LEU A 82 -4.92 -0.20 21.12
N ASP A 83 -4.32 0.34 22.17
CA ASP A 83 -4.05 1.78 22.27
C ASP A 83 -3.01 2.20 21.20
N PRO A 84 -3.34 3.15 20.29
CA PRO A 84 -2.41 3.63 19.28
C PRO A 84 -1.20 4.37 19.88
N ALA A 85 -1.34 4.98 21.05
CA ALA A 85 -0.28 5.72 21.74
C ALA A 85 0.73 4.81 22.48
N ARG A 86 0.35 3.58 22.81
CA ARG A 86 1.23 2.59 23.48
C ARG A 86 2.29 1.98 22.57
N GLY A 87 2.23 2.20 21.26
CA GLY A 87 3.22 1.68 20.32
C GLY A 87 4.51 2.52 20.33
N ARG A 88 5.68 1.88 20.43
CA ARG A 88 6.93 2.55 20.02
C ARG A 88 6.78 2.94 18.54
N PRO A 89 7.08 4.20 18.15
CA PRO A 89 6.96 4.61 16.76
C PRO A 89 7.82 3.72 15.86
N LEU A 90 7.22 3.21 14.78
CA LEU A 90 7.95 2.50 13.75
C LEU A 90 8.99 3.46 13.17
N ARG A 91 10.27 3.09 13.22
CA ARG A 91 11.32 3.78 12.48
C ARG A 91 11.17 3.41 11.01
N LEU A 92 10.35 4.16 10.30
CA LEU A 92 10.25 4.02 8.85
C LEU A 92 11.61 4.41 8.23
N PRO A 93 12.14 3.62 7.28
CA PRO A 93 13.27 4.08 6.50
C PRO A 93 12.89 5.37 5.77
N PRO A 94 13.84 6.29 5.54
CA PRO A 94 13.54 7.50 4.80
C PRO A 94 12.90 7.11 3.47
N ARG A 95 11.78 7.78 3.12
CA ARG A 95 11.09 7.56 1.85
C ARG A 95 12.14 7.69 0.75
N ARG A 96 12.39 6.61 0.01
CA ARG A 96 13.23 6.66 -1.19
C ARG A 96 12.46 7.48 -2.20
N VAL A 97 12.76 8.78 -2.25
CA VAL A 97 12.31 9.63 -3.34
C VAL A 97 12.93 9.04 -4.60
N ARG A 98 12.11 8.50 -5.49
CA ARG A 98 12.55 8.08 -6.81
C ARG A 98 13.23 9.30 -7.43
N ARG A 99 14.54 9.22 -7.66
CA ARG A 99 15.26 10.25 -8.41
C ARG A 99 14.63 10.28 -9.79
N ALA A 100 14.11 11.44 -10.19
CA ALA A 100 13.62 11.64 -11.54
C ALA A 100 14.70 11.21 -12.53
N VAL A 101 14.35 10.31 -13.45
CA VAL A 101 15.17 10.02 -14.61
C VAL A 101 15.05 11.25 -15.50
N PRO A 102 16.15 11.97 -15.81
CA PRO A 102 16.06 13.07 -16.76
C PRO A 102 15.61 12.48 -18.10
N ALA A 103 14.57 13.08 -18.70
CA ALA A 103 14.14 12.72 -20.04
C ALA A 103 15.35 12.80 -20.97
N ALA A 104 15.67 11.69 -21.64
CA ALA A 104 16.70 11.69 -22.66
C ALA A 104 16.25 12.65 -23.77
N VAL A 105 17.09 13.65 -24.09
CA VAL A 105 16.91 14.47 -25.29
C VAL A 105 17.01 13.54 -26.50
N VAL A 106 15.90 13.33 -27.19
CA VAL A 106 15.87 12.68 -28.50
C VAL A 106 16.55 13.63 -29.49
N PRO A 107 17.66 13.26 -30.15
CA PRO A 107 18.27 14.11 -31.16
C PRO A 107 17.35 14.21 -32.38
N ASP A 108 17.08 15.44 -32.81
CA ASP A 108 16.25 15.77 -33.97
C ASP A 108 16.82 15.13 -35.25
N ALA A 109 16.07 14.19 -35.84
CA ALA A 109 16.42 13.49 -37.07
C ALA A 109 16.02 14.27 -38.34
N ARG A 110 15.85 15.59 -38.30
CA ARG A 110 15.61 16.43 -39.49
C ARG A 110 16.78 17.35 -39.84
N ARG A 111 17.93 16.78 -40.21
CA ARG A 111 18.88 17.42 -41.13
C ARG A 111 19.49 16.42 -42.10
N VAL A 112 18.65 15.81 -42.94
CA VAL A 112 19.10 15.29 -44.24
C VAL A 112 18.99 16.44 -45.23
N ARG A 113 20.12 17.06 -45.58
CA ARG A 113 20.23 17.87 -46.80
C ARG A 113 20.46 16.90 -47.97
N PRO A 114 19.66 16.93 -49.05
CA PRO A 114 20.07 16.29 -50.29
C PRO A 114 21.10 17.18 -51.01
N VAL A 115 21.88 16.49 -51.86
CA VAL A 115 23.04 16.93 -52.65
C VAL A 115 22.84 18.23 -53.42
#